data_AF-A0A8S2ZNS4-F1
#
_entry.id   AF-A0A8S2ZNS4-F1
#
_cell.length_a   1.000
_cell.length_b   1.000
_cell.length_c   1.000
_cell.angle_alpha   90.00
_cell.angle_beta   90.00
_cell.angle_gamma   90.00
#
_symmetry.space_group_name_H-M   'P 1'
#
loop_
_entity.id
_entity.type
_entity.pdbx_description
1 polymer ?
#
loop_
_entity_poly.entity_id
_entity_poly.type
_entity_poly.pdbx_seq_one_letter_code
_entity_poly.pdbx_strand_id
1 'polypeptide(L)' 'DDNTRVIYYNKVVLGNESILQVQNNDLMSAPKGYHSTHGQFPGQLDNDEYIVYRYGQALPYLRITYIG' A
#
# COMPACT_ATOMS: atom_id res chain seq x y z
N ASP A 1 3.59 29.49 8.73
CA ASP A 1 4.30 28.60 7.79
C ASP A 1 3.80 27.15 7.74
N ASP A 2 2.60 26.82 8.22
CA ASP A 2 2.32 25.43 8.66
C ASP A 2 1.34 24.60 7.80
N ASN A 3 1.26 24.84 6.48
CA ASN A 3 0.40 24.05 5.58
C ASN A 3 1.19 23.26 4.51
N THR A 4 2.44 22.92 4.82
CA THR A 4 3.25 22.08 3.93
C THR A 4 2.83 20.62 4.06
N ARG A 5 2.52 19.98 2.93
CA ARG A 5 2.20 18.56 2.86
C ARG A 5 3.17 17.83 1.94
N VAL A 6 3.42 16.56 2.24
CA VAL A 6 4.37 15.71 1.50
C VAL A 6 3.70 14.41 1.10
N ILE A 7 3.87 14.01 -0.17
CA ILE A 7 3.44 12.71 -0.71
C ILE A 7 4.67 12.02 -1.29
N TYR A 8 4.79 10.71 -1.04
CA TYR A 8 5.81 9.86 -1.65
C TYR A 8 5.19 8.98 -2.72
N TYR A 9 5.72 9.06 -3.93
CA TYR A 9 5.43 8.11 -4.99
C TYR A 9 6.51 7.03 -4.99
N ASN A 10 6.10 5.78 -4.89
CA ASN A 10 7.01 4.64 -4.85
C ASN A 10 6.66 3.69 -6.01
N LYS A 11 7.68 3.09 -6.62
CA LYS A 11 7.48 1.90 -7.46
C LYS A 11 7.43 0.69 -6.53
N VAL A 12 6.31 -0.02 -6.51
CA VAL A 12 6.10 -1.15 -5.61
C VAL A 12 6.05 -2.46 -6.39
N VAL A 13 6.82 -3.46 -5.94
CA VAL A 13 6.84 -4.81 -6.49
C VAL A 13 5.88 -5.69 -5.69
N LEU A 14 4.64 -5.81 -6.20
CA LEU A 14 3.56 -6.55 -5.52
C LEU A 14 3.78 -8.07 -5.59
N GLY A 15 4.21 -8.61 -6.73
CA GLY A 15 4.30 -10.06 -6.94
C GLY A 15 2.91 -10.70 -6.97
N ASN A 16 2.78 -11.94 -6.49
CA ASN A 16 1.46 -12.57 -6.31
C ASN A 16 0.72 -11.93 -5.13
N GLU A 17 -0.46 -11.40 -5.40
CA GLU A 17 -1.29 -10.67 -4.44
C GLU A 17 -2.33 -11.58 -3.78
N SER A 18 -2.44 -11.49 -2.46
CA SER A 18 -3.56 -12.08 -1.72
C SER A 18 -4.68 -11.05 -1.61
N ILE A 19 -5.83 -11.32 -2.23
CA ILE A 19 -7.00 -10.42 -2.14
C ILE A 19 -7.72 -10.65 -0.82
N LEU A 20 -7.96 -9.58 -0.06
CA LEU A 20 -8.77 -9.58 1.15
C LEU A 20 -9.97 -8.67 0.98
N GLN A 21 -11.15 -9.21 1.29
CA GLN A 21 -12.42 -8.46 1.24
C GLN A 21 -12.94 -8.09 2.64
N VAL A 22 -12.22 -8.50 3.67
CA VAL A 22 -12.54 -8.27 5.08
C VAL A 22 -11.33 -7.67 5.76
N GLN A 23 -11.58 -6.76 6.71
CA GLN A 23 -10.51 -6.16 7.49
C GLN A 23 -9.81 -7.23 8.35
N ASN A 24 -8.49 -7.22 8.33
CA ASN A 24 -7.67 -8.09 9.17
C ASN A 24 -6.45 -7.31 9.68
N ASN A 25 -6.53 -6.83 10.93
CA ASN A 25 -5.47 -6.03 11.55
C ASN A 25 -4.35 -6.89 12.17
N ASP A 26 -4.50 -8.21 12.19
CA ASP A 26 -3.54 -9.15 12.79
C ASP A 26 -2.53 -9.69 11.76
N LEU A 27 -2.68 -9.31 10.49
CA LEU A 27 -1.87 -9.83 9.39
C LEU A 27 -0.47 -9.22 9.38
N MET A 28 0.48 -9.91 9.99
CA MET A 28 1.89 -9.48 10.08
C MET A 28 2.77 -9.91 8.89
N SER A 29 2.26 -10.77 8.00
CA SER A 29 2.96 -11.25 6.81
C SER A 29 1.99 -11.59 5.69
N ALA A 30 2.45 -11.58 4.44
CA ALA A 30 1.64 -12.07 3.33
C ALA A 30 1.25 -13.55 3.56
N PRO A 31 0.01 -13.96 3.20
CA PRO A 31 -0.38 -15.37 3.26
C PRO A 31 0.56 -16.27 2.45
N LYS A 32 0.63 -17.55 2.81
CA LYS A 32 1.55 -18.51 2.17
C LYS A 32 1.32 -18.57 0.65
N GLY A 33 2.39 -18.38 -0.12
CA GLY A 33 2.36 -18.38 -1.59
C GLY A 33 2.16 -17.00 -2.22
N TYR A 34 1.96 -15.98 -1.40
CA TYR A 34 1.79 -14.59 -1.82
C TYR A 34 2.95 -13.70 -1.33
N HIS A 35 3.05 -12.52 -1.91
CA HIS A 35 4.13 -11.55 -1.69
C HIS A 35 3.61 -10.19 -1.19
N SER A 36 2.32 -9.93 -1.39
CA SER A 36 1.61 -8.74 -0.96
C SER A 36 0.15 -9.07 -0.66
N THR A 37 -0.54 -8.10 -0.09
CA THR A 37 -1.97 -8.15 0.20
C THR A 37 -2.66 -6.98 -0.50
N HIS A 38 -3.80 -7.24 -1.14
CA HIS A 38 -4.66 -6.23 -1.76
C HIS A 38 -6.00 -6.21 -1.00
N GLY A 39 -6.27 -5.12 -0.29
CA GLY A 39 -7.56 -4.85 0.33
C GLY A 39 -8.54 -4.37 -0.74
N GLN A 40 -9.57 -5.17 -1.01
CA GLN A 40 -10.62 -4.83 -1.96
C GLN A 40 -11.98 -4.93 -1.25
N PHE A 41 -12.53 -3.79 -0.83
CA PHE A 41 -13.79 -3.74 -0.08
C PHE A 41 -14.98 -3.54 -1.05
N PRO A 42 -15.85 -4.55 -1.23
CA PRO A 42 -17.00 -4.42 -2.13
C PRO A 42 -17.92 -3.29 -1.66
N GLY A 43 -18.21 -2.33 -2.54
CA GLY A 43 -19.11 -1.21 -2.25
C GLY A 43 -18.42 0.09 -1.80
N GLN A 44 -17.10 0.08 -1.63
CA GLN A 44 -16.29 1.30 -1.46
C GLN A 44 -15.49 1.57 -2.74
N LEU A 45 -15.97 2.50 -3.57
CA LEU A 45 -15.23 2.97 -4.74
C LEU A 45 -13.92 3.63 -4.30
N ASP A 46 -12.83 3.43 -5.07
CA ASP A 46 -11.53 4.10 -4.93
C ASP A 46 -10.75 3.84 -3.61
N ASN A 47 -10.96 2.71 -2.94
CA ASN A 47 -10.25 2.35 -1.70
C ASN A 47 -9.33 1.13 -1.86
N ASP A 48 -8.69 0.98 -3.03
CA ASP A 48 -7.66 -0.05 -3.20
C ASP A 48 -6.47 0.26 -2.29
N GLU A 49 -6.19 -0.67 -1.38
CA GLU A 49 -5.04 -0.61 -0.48
C GLU A 49 -4.11 -1.79 -0.72
N TYR A 50 -2.81 -1.53 -0.81
CA TYR A 50 -1.78 -2.54 -1.01
C TYR A 50 -0.78 -2.56 0.13
N ILE A 51 -0.54 -3.73 0.70
CA ILE A 51 0.44 -3.95 1.77
C ILE A 51 1.55 -4.87 1.27
N VAL A 52 2.79 -4.44 1.46
CA VAL A 52 4.00 -5.25 1.22
C VAL A 52 4.76 -5.43 2.53
N TYR A 53 5.46 -6.57 2.66
CA TYR A 53 6.05 -6.98 3.94
C TYR A 53 7.58 -6.97 3.95
N ARG A 54 8.22 -6.65 2.81
CA ARG A 54 9.69 -6.61 2.71
C ARG A 54 10.15 -5.25 2.19
N TYR A 55 11.19 -4.70 2.81
CA TYR A 55 11.79 -3.41 2.45
C TYR A 55 12.15 -3.29 0.97
N GLY A 56 12.66 -4.36 0.35
CA GLY A 56 13.05 -4.36 -1.06
C GLY A 56 11.88 -4.28 -2.06
N GLN A 57 10.64 -4.38 -1.61
CA GLN A 57 9.46 -4.31 -2.49
C GLN A 57 9.01 -2.88 -2.75
N ALA A 58 9.39 -1.89 -1.92
CA ALA A 58 9.03 -0.49 -2.12
C ALA A 58 10.28 0.31 -2.48
N LEU A 59 10.33 0.79 -3.73
CA LEU A 59 11.43 1.61 -4.23
C LEU A 59 10.98 3.08 -4.31
N PRO A 60 11.55 3.98 -3.49
CA PRO A 60 11.25 5.40 -3.56
C PRO A 60 11.53 5.96 -4.94
N TYR A 61 10.57 6.70 -5.50
CA TYR A 61 10.68 7.26 -6.84
C TYR A 61 10.61 8.79 -6.82
N LEU A 62 9.60 9.37 -6.16
CA LEU A 62 9.42 10.82 -6.10
C LEU A 62 8.92 11.26 -4.72
N ARG A 63 9.41 12.41 -4.26
CA ARG A 63 8.87 13.14 -3.11
C ARG A 63 8.23 14.42 -3.62
N ILE A 64 6.92 14.56 -3.45
CA ILE A 64 6.15 15.72 -3.85
C ILE A 64 5.88 16.55 -2.60
N THR A 65 6.25 17.82 -2.62
CA THR A 65 5.95 18.78 -1.54
C THR A 65 5.05 19.87 -2.10
N TYR A 66 3.96 20.16 -1.41
CA TYR A 66 3.03 21.21 -1.80
C TYR A 66 2.73 22.11 -0.60
N ILE A 67 2.67 23.41 -0.89
CA ILE A 67 2.37 24.46 0.08
C ILE A 67 0.93 24.86 -0.19
N GLY A 68 0.06 24.63 0.80
CA GLY A 68 -1.36 25.01 0.74
C GLY A 68 -1.63 26.44 1.13
#